data_AF-A0A6N2KYY3-F1
#
_entry.id   AF-A0A6N2KYY3-F1
#
_cell.length_a   1.000
_cell.length_b   1.000
_cell.length_c   1.000
_cell.angle_alpha   90.00
_cell.angle_beta   90.00
_cell.angle_gamma   90.00
#
_symmetry.space_group_name_H-M   'P 1'
#
loop_
_entity.id
_entity.type
_entity.pdbx_description
1 polymer ?
#
loop_
_entity_poly.entity_id
_entity_poly.type
_entity_poly.pdbx_seq_one_letter_code
_entity_poly.pdbx_strand_id
1 'polypeptide(L)'
;MIYFFIVTSKYILESSSFELFFKFVELPNFDVASDAFSTFKDLLTKHGTVVAEYLTAHYDEFFDLYEKLLTSSNYVTRRQSLKLLSEFLLEPPSSHIMKRYILEVRYLKVLMTLLKDSSKNIQIAAFHIFKVLESSSPSLFL
;
A
#
# COMPACT_ATOMS: atom_id res chain seq x y z
N MET A 1 23.37 -7.03 -14.55
CA MET A 1 22.75 -7.62 -13.35
C MET A 1 21.53 -6.82 -12.86
N ILE A 2 21.64 -5.50 -12.60
CA ILE A 2 20.51 -4.66 -12.13
C ILE A 2 19.31 -4.66 -13.11
N TYR A 3 19.56 -4.54 -14.40
CA TYR A 3 18.50 -4.54 -15.43
C TYR A 3 17.65 -5.82 -15.43
N PHE A 4 18.28 -6.96 -15.17
CA PHE A 4 17.58 -8.26 -15.09
C PHE A 4 16.58 -8.29 -13.92
N PHE A 5 16.97 -7.78 -12.75
CA PHE A 5 16.07 -7.71 -11.59
C PHE A 5 14.86 -6.81 -11.85
N ILE A 6 15.05 -5.66 -12.50
CA ILE A 6 13.96 -4.74 -12.87
C ILE A 6 12.96 -5.42 -13.82
N VAL A 7 13.46 -6.12 -14.85
CA VAL A 7 12.61 -6.83 -15.82
C VAL A 7 11.80 -7.93 -15.14
N THR A 8 12.44 -8.72 -14.25
CA THR A 8 11.75 -9.78 -13.50
C THR A 8 10.68 -9.22 -12.56
N SER A 9 10.97 -8.13 -11.83
CA SER A 9 9.95 -7.47 -10.99
C SER A 9 8.78 -6.96 -11.80
N LYS A 10 9.02 -6.34 -12.96
CA LYS A 10 7.95 -5.90 -13.87
C LYS A 10 7.11 -7.09 -14.35
N TYR A 11 7.75 -8.18 -14.75
CA TYR A 11 7.05 -9.39 -15.20
C TYR A 11 6.17 -9.99 -14.10
N ILE A 12 6.66 -10.03 -12.86
CA ILE A 12 5.88 -10.55 -11.73
C ILE A 12 4.70 -9.63 -11.43
N LEU A 13 4.90 -8.31 -11.34
CA LEU A 13 3.84 -7.34 -11.07
C LEU A 13 2.69 -7.45 -12.06
N GLU A 14 3.00 -7.58 -13.36
CA GLU A 14 2.00 -7.72 -14.43
C GLU A 14 1.38 -9.12 -14.54
N SER A 15 1.80 -10.07 -13.70
CA SER A 15 1.28 -11.44 -13.74
C SER A 15 0.09 -11.62 -12.79
N SER A 16 -0.84 -12.52 -13.16
CA SER A 16 -1.93 -12.95 -12.28
C SER A 16 -1.46 -13.54 -10.94
N SER A 17 -0.20 -13.98 -10.88
CA SER A 17 0.41 -14.50 -9.65
C SER A 17 0.64 -13.39 -8.61
N PHE A 18 0.77 -12.13 -9.03
CA PHE A 18 0.94 -11.02 -8.10
C PHE A 18 -0.29 -10.84 -7.20
N GLU A 19 -1.50 -10.96 -7.76
CA GLU A 19 -2.73 -10.85 -6.97
C GLU A 19 -2.85 -11.92 -5.87
N LEU A 20 -2.15 -13.06 -6.01
CA LEU A 20 -2.15 -14.09 -4.99
C LEU A 20 -1.51 -13.61 -3.68
N PHE A 21 -0.61 -12.62 -3.72
CA PHE A 21 -0.03 -12.06 -2.50
C PHE A 21 -1.08 -11.46 -1.57
N PHE A 22 -2.15 -10.84 -2.10
CA PHE A 22 -3.26 -10.34 -1.26
C PHE A 22 -3.96 -11.45 -0.47
N LYS A 23 -3.91 -12.70 -0.95
CA LYS A 23 -4.42 -13.88 -0.24
C LYS A 23 -3.36 -14.46 0.70
N PHE A 24 -2.10 -14.55 0.24
CA PHE A 24 -1.03 -15.16 1.01
C PHE A 24 -0.69 -14.40 2.29
N VAL A 25 -0.74 -13.07 2.27
CA VAL A 25 -0.48 -12.25 3.46
C VAL A 25 -1.57 -12.36 4.53
N GLU A 26 -2.74 -12.92 4.19
CA GLU A 26 -3.86 -13.16 5.09
C GLU A 26 -3.93 -14.62 5.59
N LEU A 27 -2.98 -15.46 5.20
CA LEU A 27 -2.96 -16.84 5.65
C LEU A 27 -2.78 -16.92 7.18
N PRO A 28 -3.44 -17.88 7.86
CA PRO A 28 -3.35 -18.03 9.31
C PRO A 28 -1.97 -18.52 9.76
N ASN A 29 -1.20 -19.15 8.87
CA ASN A 29 0.17 -19.54 9.16
C ASN A 29 1.08 -18.30 9.10
N PHE A 30 1.58 -17.90 10.26
CA PHE A 30 2.40 -16.69 10.41
C PHE A 30 3.68 -16.72 9.57
N ASP A 31 4.41 -17.83 9.52
CA ASP A 31 5.68 -17.91 8.81
C ASP A 31 5.47 -17.72 7.30
N VAL A 32 4.44 -18.38 6.76
CA VAL A 32 4.08 -18.26 5.34
C VAL A 32 3.57 -16.86 5.03
N ALA A 33 2.69 -16.30 5.85
CA ALA A 33 2.14 -14.96 5.64
C ALA A 33 3.23 -13.87 5.73
N SER A 34 4.17 -14.02 6.67
CA SER A 34 5.28 -13.08 6.86
C SER A 34 6.28 -13.13 5.70
N ASP A 35 6.59 -14.33 5.18
CA ASP A 35 7.46 -14.49 4.00
C ASP A 35 6.80 -13.93 2.73
N ALA A 36 5.50 -14.23 2.55
CA ALA A 36 4.71 -13.65 1.48
C ALA A 36 4.65 -12.13 1.56
N PHE A 37 4.46 -11.56 2.75
CA PHE A 37 4.44 -10.12 2.95
C PHE A 37 5.80 -9.48 2.64
N SER A 38 6.90 -10.13 3.01
CA SER A 38 8.25 -9.65 2.71
C SER A 38 8.49 -9.59 1.19
N THR A 39 8.07 -10.63 0.46
CA THR A 39 8.15 -10.63 -1.00
C THR A 39 7.22 -9.58 -1.63
N PHE A 40 5.99 -9.45 -1.13
CA PHE A 40 5.03 -8.45 -1.59
C PHE A 40 5.57 -7.02 -1.41
N LYS A 41 6.18 -6.75 -0.24
CA LYS A 41 6.86 -5.49 0.05
C LYS A 41 8.00 -5.23 -0.92
N ASP A 42 8.87 -6.21 -1.16
CA ASP A 42 10.01 -6.04 -2.08
C ASP A 42 9.54 -5.69 -3.50
N LEU A 43 8.50 -6.36 -3.99
CA LEU A 43 7.89 -6.07 -5.31
C LEU A 43 7.34 -4.65 -5.39
N LEU A 44 6.77 -4.13 -4.30
CA LEU A 44 6.15 -2.81 -4.23
C LEU A 44 7.09 -1.66 -3.86
N THR A 45 8.34 -1.91 -3.48
CA THR A 45 9.24 -0.86 -2.97
C THR A 45 10.60 -0.81 -3.65
N LYS A 46 11.11 -1.91 -4.18
CA LYS A 46 12.50 -2.00 -4.67
C LYS A 46 12.74 -1.19 -5.94
N HIS A 47 11.73 -1.05 -6.80
CA HIS A 47 11.84 -0.42 -8.11
C HIS A 47 10.72 0.60 -8.32
N GLY A 48 10.79 1.73 -7.60
CA GLY A 48 9.73 2.75 -7.53
C GLY A 48 9.15 3.20 -8.87
N THR A 49 9.97 3.37 -9.92
CA THR A 49 9.46 3.72 -11.26
C THR A 49 8.57 2.63 -11.86
N VAL A 50 8.97 1.35 -11.75
CA VAL A 50 8.17 0.21 -12.25
C VAL A 50 6.89 0.07 -11.45
N VAL A 51 6.96 0.26 -10.13
CA VAL A 51 5.79 0.24 -9.25
C VAL A 51 4.83 1.37 -9.61
N ALA A 52 5.33 2.58 -9.83
CA ALA A 52 4.50 3.72 -10.23
C ALA A 52 3.85 3.49 -11.60
N GLU A 53 4.56 2.91 -12.58
CA GLU A 53 3.97 2.50 -13.87
C GLU A 53 2.81 1.52 -13.66
N TYR A 54 3.04 0.44 -12.90
CA TYR A 54 2.04 -0.58 -12.61
C TYR A 54 0.82 0.00 -11.89
N LEU A 55 1.03 0.74 -10.79
CA LEU A 55 -0.05 1.35 -10.02
C LEU A 55 -0.83 2.40 -10.80
N THR A 56 -0.22 3.04 -11.80
CA THR A 56 -0.93 3.97 -12.68
C THR A 56 -1.87 3.21 -13.62
N ALA A 57 -1.42 2.09 -14.17
CA ALA A 57 -2.20 1.26 -15.10
C ALA A 57 -3.33 0.49 -14.39
N HIS A 58 -3.09 0.03 -13.16
CA HIS A 58 -3.98 -0.87 -12.42
C HIS A 58 -4.56 -0.25 -11.15
N TYR A 59 -4.68 1.09 -11.12
CA TYR A 59 -4.99 1.86 -9.93
C TYR A 59 -6.22 1.33 -9.16
N ASP A 60 -7.35 1.25 -9.85
CA ASP A 60 -8.63 0.93 -9.21
C ASP A 60 -8.64 -0.51 -8.67
N GLU A 61 -8.21 -1.48 -9.48
CA GLU A 61 -8.11 -2.88 -9.08
C GLU A 61 -7.14 -3.10 -7.91
N PHE A 62 -5.95 -2.49 -7.98
CA PHE A 62 -4.95 -2.64 -6.93
C PHE A 62 -5.46 -2.09 -5.59
N PHE A 63 -5.98 -0.86 -5.58
CA PHE A 63 -6.40 -0.24 -4.33
C PHE A 63 -7.71 -0.81 -3.78
N ASP A 64 -8.59 -1.37 -4.63
CA ASP A 64 -9.75 -2.15 -4.18
C ASP A 64 -9.32 -3.41 -3.42
N LEU A 65 -8.26 -4.09 -3.85
CA LEU A 65 -7.66 -5.21 -3.12
C LEU A 65 -6.92 -4.75 -1.88
N TYR A 66 -6.16 -3.65 -1.97
CA TYR A 66 -5.35 -3.13 -0.88
C TYR A 66 -6.21 -2.61 0.29
N GLU A 67 -7.38 -2.03 0.01
CA GLU A 67 -8.34 -1.60 1.04
C GLU A 67 -8.77 -2.77 1.95
N LYS A 68 -8.88 -3.98 1.41
CA LYS A 68 -9.19 -5.19 2.19
C LYS A 68 -8.09 -5.52 3.20
N LEU A 69 -6.83 -5.27 2.85
CA LEU A 69 -5.71 -5.46 3.79
C LEU A 69 -5.72 -4.39 4.90
N LEU A 70 -6.06 -3.15 4.57
CA LEU A 70 -6.18 -2.05 5.53
C LEU A 70 -7.34 -2.25 6.52
N THR A 71 -8.39 -2.95 6.09
CA THR A 71 -9.60 -3.22 6.88
C THR A 71 -9.69 -4.67 7.39
N SER A 72 -8.64 -5.47 7.20
CA SER A 72 -8.55 -6.86 7.62
C SER A 72 -8.84 -7.05 9.11
N SER A 73 -9.41 -8.18 9.52
CA SER A 73 -9.51 -8.51 10.95
C SER A 73 -8.14 -8.83 11.58
N ASN A 74 -7.13 -9.18 10.77
CA ASN A 74 -5.79 -9.48 11.24
C ASN A 74 -5.02 -8.20 11.58
N TYR A 75 -4.68 -8.03 12.87
CA TYR A 75 -3.93 -6.87 13.34
C TYR A 75 -2.56 -6.70 12.66
N VAL A 76 -1.83 -7.80 12.46
CA VAL A 76 -0.50 -7.75 11.85
C VAL A 76 -0.62 -7.31 10.40
N THR A 77 -1.57 -7.88 9.65
CA THR A 77 -1.79 -7.51 8.25
C THR A 77 -2.21 -6.06 8.10
N ARG A 78 -3.18 -5.58 8.90
CA ARG A 78 -3.57 -4.15 8.90
C ARG A 78 -2.38 -3.24 9.16
N ARG A 79 -1.62 -3.52 10.23
CA ARG A 79 -0.48 -2.68 10.64
C ARG A 79 0.62 -2.64 9.58
N GLN A 80 1.00 -3.80 9.04
CA GLN A 80 2.07 -3.88 8.06
C GLN A 80 1.65 -3.29 6.72
N SER A 81 0.41 -3.53 6.28
CA SER A 81 -0.13 -2.96 5.03
C SER A 81 -0.24 -1.45 5.11
N LEU A 82 -0.64 -0.89 6.26
CA LEU A 82 -0.68 0.55 6.47
C LEU A 82 0.73 1.17 6.42
N LYS A 83 1.72 0.50 7.01
CA LYS A 83 3.12 0.94 6.91
C LYS A 83 3.61 0.89 5.46
N LEU A 84 3.38 -0.23 4.76
CA LEU A 84 3.79 -0.41 3.36
C LEU A 84 3.13 0.60 2.42
N LEU A 85 1.86 0.95 2.67
CA LEU A 85 1.17 1.99 1.90
C LEU A 85 1.94 3.32 1.94
N SER A 86 2.41 3.71 3.13
CA SER A 86 3.22 4.92 3.26
C SER A 86 4.59 4.80 2.57
N GLU A 87 5.16 3.60 2.49
CA GLU A 87 6.47 3.39 1.88
C GLU A 87 6.44 3.56 0.36
N PHE A 88 5.46 3.00 -0.36
CA PHE A 88 5.43 3.14 -1.84
C PHE A 88 4.68 4.37 -2.34
N LEU A 89 3.69 4.87 -1.59
CA LEU A 89 2.85 5.99 -2.03
C LEU A 89 3.58 7.33 -1.90
N LEU A 90 4.52 7.44 -0.95
CA LEU A 90 5.24 8.68 -0.66
C LEU A 90 6.54 8.84 -1.46
N GLU A 91 6.87 7.87 -2.30
CA GLU A 91 8.05 7.94 -3.17
C GLU A 91 7.86 8.96 -4.31
N PRO A 92 8.92 9.66 -4.75
CA PRO A 92 8.80 10.67 -5.82
C PRO A 92 8.12 10.18 -7.11
N PRO A 93 8.41 8.95 -7.63
CA PRO A 93 7.74 8.41 -8.81
C PRO A 93 6.22 8.21 -8.62
N SER A 94 5.74 8.06 -7.38
CA SER A 94 4.34 7.81 -7.05
C SER A 94 3.55 9.09 -6.72
N SER A 95 4.15 10.27 -6.86
CA SER A 95 3.54 11.53 -6.41
C SER A 95 2.18 11.85 -7.05
N HIS A 96 1.96 11.50 -8.32
CA HIS A 96 0.65 11.66 -8.98
C HIS A 96 -0.39 10.65 -8.47
N ILE A 97 0.04 9.42 -8.16
CA ILE A 97 -0.81 8.37 -7.58
C ILE A 97 -1.24 8.78 -6.17
N MET A 98 -0.30 9.29 -5.37
CA MET A 98 -0.58 9.87 -4.06
C MET A 98 -1.64 10.97 -4.19
N LYS A 99 -1.42 11.95 -5.07
CA LYS A 99 -2.40 13.04 -5.29
C LYS A 99 -3.79 12.53 -5.68
N ARG A 100 -3.89 11.51 -6.53
CA ARG A 100 -5.18 10.87 -6.83
C ARG A 100 -5.78 10.23 -5.58
N TYR A 101 -4.99 9.44 -4.85
CA TYR A 101 -5.41 8.71 -3.65
C TYR A 101 -5.95 9.63 -2.55
N ILE A 102 -5.30 10.77 -2.30
CA ILE A 102 -5.73 11.70 -1.24
C ILE A 102 -7.04 12.43 -1.56
N LEU A 103 -7.39 12.56 -2.84
CA LEU A 103 -8.59 13.25 -3.30
C LEU A 103 -9.83 12.35 -3.27
N GLU A 104 -9.65 11.03 -3.14
CA GLU A 104 -10.76 10.08 -3.12
C GLU A 104 -11.35 9.95 -1.71
N VAL A 105 -12.63 10.34 -1.58
CA VAL A 105 -13.39 10.32 -0.32
C VAL A 105 -13.40 8.92 0.33
N ARG A 106 -13.37 7.86 -0.48
CA ARG A 106 -13.29 6.47 0.00
C ARG A 106 -12.05 6.25 0.87
N TYR A 107 -10.86 6.57 0.35
CA TYR A 107 -9.62 6.33 1.09
C TYR A 107 -9.46 7.27 2.29
N LEU A 108 -9.99 8.49 2.21
CA LEU A 108 -10.06 9.38 3.36
C LEU A 108 -10.89 8.75 4.49
N LYS A 109 -12.05 8.16 4.19
CA LYS A 109 -12.87 7.45 5.19
C LYS A 109 -12.13 6.27 5.82
N VAL A 110 -11.39 5.49 5.05
CA VAL A 110 -10.56 4.39 5.55
C VAL A 110 -9.50 4.93 6.53
N LEU A 111 -8.75 5.97 6.14
CA LEU A 111 -7.74 6.59 7.01
C LEU A 111 -8.34 7.20 8.28
N MET A 112 -9.47 7.89 8.19
CA MET A 112 -10.18 8.42 9.36
C MET A 112 -10.68 7.33 10.31
N THR A 113 -11.03 6.17 9.77
CA THR A 113 -11.39 4.99 10.58
C THR A 113 -10.16 4.43 11.30
N LEU A 114 -9.02 4.33 10.61
CA LEU A 114 -7.76 3.86 11.19
C LEU A 114 -7.19 4.82 12.24
N LEU A 115 -7.42 6.13 12.12
CA LEU A 115 -7.10 7.12 13.16
C LEU A 115 -7.88 6.88 14.47
N LYS A 116 -9.01 6.16 14.40
CA LYS A 116 -9.85 5.78 15.55
C LYS A 116 -9.69 4.31 15.94
N ASP A 117 -8.75 3.57 15.35
CA ASP A 117 -8.52 2.15 15.66
C ASP A 117 -8.13 1.99 17.14
N SER A 118 -8.50 0.87 17.78
CA SER A 118 -8.13 0.60 19.18
C SER A 118 -6.62 0.49 19.42
N SER A 119 -5.84 0.20 18.38
CA SER A 119 -4.38 0.05 18.46
C SER A 119 -3.68 1.38 18.24
N LYS A 120 -2.95 1.82 19.26
CA LYS A 120 -2.09 3.03 19.19
C LYS A 120 -1.06 2.97 18.06
N ASN A 121 -0.56 1.78 17.72
CA ASN A 121 0.39 1.62 16.62
C ASN A 121 -0.25 1.87 15.25
N ILE A 122 -1.51 1.45 15.05
CA ILE A 122 -2.25 1.72 13.82
C ILE A 122 -2.60 3.21 13.75
N GLN A 123 -3.07 3.81 14.85
CA GLN A 123 -3.34 5.25 14.92
C GLN A 123 -2.12 6.08 14.50
N ILE A 124 -0.92 5.76 15.03
CA ILE A 124 0.32 6.48 14.70
C ILE A 124 0.68 6.33 13.22
N ALA A 125 0.57 5.12 12.67
CA ALA A 125 0.86 4.88 11.25
C ALA A 125 -0.14 5.60 10.33
N ALA A 126 -1.43 5.59 10.68
CA ALA A 126 -2.47 6.31 9.95
C ALA A 126 -2.23 7.82 10.01
N PHE A 127 -1.82 8.33 11.17
CA PHE A 127 -1.49 9.74 11.36
C PHE A 127 -0.30 10.18 10.50
N HIS A 128 0.71 9.32 10.31
CA HIS A 128 1.82 9.62 9.42
C HIS A 128 1.35 9.88 7.98
N ILE A 129 0.47 9.03 7.45
CA ILE A 129 -0.12 9.24 6.11
C ILE A 129 -1.00 10.49 6.11
N PHE A 130 -1.85 10.66 7.13
CA PHE A 130 -2.75 11.80 7.27
C PHE A 130 -2.00 13.14 7.20
N LYS A 131 -0.87 13.26 7.92
CA LYS A 131 -0.03 14.46 7.90
C LYS A 131 0.47 14.80 6.50
N VAL A 132 0.75 13.80 5.67
CA VAL A 132 1.17 14.02 4.29
C VAL A 132 0.00 14.47 3.41
N LEU A 133 -1.21 13.96 3.65
CA LEU A 133 -2.42 14.48 2.98
C LEU A 133 -2.59 15.98 3.25
N GLU A 134 -2.52 16.38 4.52
CA GLU A 134 -2.67 17.76 4.96
C GLU A 134 -1.63 18.67 4.29
N SER A 135 -0.36 18.23 4.29
CA SER A 135 0.73 18.98 3.68
C SER A 135 0.59 19.10 2.15
N SER A 136 0.02 18.09 1.50
CA SER A 136 -0.09 18.02 0.03
C SER A 136 -1.37 18.63 -0.51
N SER A 137 -2.40 18.79 0.32
CA SER A 137 -3.67 19.42 -0.04
C SER A 137 -4.32 20.13 1.14
N PRO A 138 -3.75 21.28 1.59
CA PRO A 138 -4.27 22.01 2.75
C PRO A 138 -5.74 22.44 2.60
N SER A 139 -6.20 22.69 1.36
CA SER A 139 -7.56 23.13 1.06
C SER A 139 -8.64 22.06 1.29
N LEU A 140 -8.28 20.78 1.48
CA LEU A 140 -9.23 19.73 1.87
C LEU A 140 -9.62 19.80 3.36
N PHE A 141 -8.85 20.54 4.17
CA PHE A 141 -8.95 20.55 5.63
C PHE A 141 -9.21 21.96 6.22
N LEU A 142 -9.46 22.95 5.36
CA LEU A 142 -9.87 24.32 5.70
C LEU A 142 -11.31 24.55 5.26
#